data_AF-A0A9P3Q6T0-F1
#
_entry.id   AF-A0A9P3Q6T0-F1
#
_cell.length_a   1.000
_cell.length_b   1.000
_cell.length_c   1.000
_cell.angle_alpha   90.00
_cell.angle_beta   90.00
_cell.angle_gamma   90.00
#
_symmetry.space_group_name_H-M   'P 1'
#
loop_
_entity.id
_entity.type
_entity.pdbx_description
1 polymer ?
#
loop_
_entity_poly.entity_id
_entity_poly.type
_entity_poly.pdbx_seq_one_letter_code
_entity_poly.pdbx_strand_id
1 'polypeptide(L)'
;MFRAARLVATGLLLIAGMTTPAFVVVPPPPAHAAAVGPTMPLGHSGRWMTDSDGRAVILHGLNQVYKVPPYTPSADGFGDDDAAFLADNGFNAMRIGVIWAAVEPQPLSYDDNYLASIAQTVATLASHGIISLLDFHQDMYNELFGGEGAPGWAVQNVGLPNPQLGFPGNYFLNPAAEYAWNAFWRNNPAPDGIGLQDHYTRAWAHVAGYFHGNPGVFGYEVLNEPWPGFIWEGCFNPVLGCPLQDLKLTAFYRKVVPAIRASDPATLVFFEPNVLFAEGIHTDLGRVVDPSTGFSFHDYCAVESILHKSITCRLEDSVTFTNASLYADLHGIPALLTEFGATDDLPNLREVLHHADRHRLSWLEWAYTGNDKTSSSPNGQALVFDPSQPPTGGNVNTAKLAVLAAPYPQVVAGTPGSWSFRSGTFRLCYSTERPDHGGRFAPGAQTLVSVPAIEYPNGYRVNIKGGQVVSAPNAPVLTVVANAGADSVEVVVTP
;
A
#
# COMPACT_ATOMS: atom_id res chain seq x y z
N MET A 1 -65.24 -59.51 44.43
CA MET A 1 -64.88 -59.43 43.02
C MET A 1 -63.36 -59.44 42.90
N PHE A 2 -62.84 -60.42 42.15
CA PHE A 2 -61.49 -60.64 41.62
C PHE A 2 -60.24 -60.49 42.52
N ARG A 3 -59.66 -61.66 42.86
CA ARG A 3 -58.25 -61.92 43.18
C ARG A 3 -57.47 -62.14 41.88
N ALA A 4 -56.17 -61.84 41.86
CA ALA A 4 -55.13 -62.81 41.45
C ALA A 4 -53.72 -62.22 41.57
N ALA A 5 -52.79 -63.09 41.97
CA ALA A 5 -51.36 -62.88 42.10
C ALA A 5 -50.58 -63.46 40.90
N ARG A 6 -49.34 -62.99 40.78
CA ARG A 6 -48.21 -63.33 39.89
C ARG A 6 -48.19 -64.70 39.18
N LEU A 7 -47.71 -64.68 37.93
CA LEU A 7 -46.90 -65.75 37.33
C LEU A 7 -45.96 -65.20 36.23
N VAL A 8 -44.80 -65.84 36.12
CA VAL A 8 -43.65 -65.55 35.24
C VAL A 8 -43.88 -66.11 33.84
N ALA A 9 -43.35 -65.46 32.79
CA ALA A 9 -43.15 -66.07 31.47
C ALA A 9 -41.87 -65.57 30.77
N THR A 10 -41.13 -66.55 30.26
CA THR A 10 -39.85 -66.53 29.56
C THR A 10 -40.01 -66.12 28.09
N GLY A 11 -39.03 -65.44 27.50
CA GLY A 11 -38.99 -65.13 26.05
C GLY A 11 -37.55 -65.19 25.49
N LEU A 12 -37.38 -65.93 24.39
CA LEU A 12 -36.14 -66.39 23.76
C LEU A 12 -35.18 -65.28 23.26
N LEU A 13 -33.86 -65.54 23.36
CA LEU A 13 -32.79 -64.86 22.63
C LEU A 13 -32.68 -65.37 21.18
N LEU A 14 -32.62 -64.45 20.22
CA LEU A 14 -32.16 -64.68 18.85
C LEU A 14 -30.80 -63.99 18.67
N ILE A 15 -29.77 -64.76 18.31
CA ILE A 15 -28.42 -64.29 18.03
C ILE A 15 -28.36 -63.84 16.56
N ALA A 16 -28.10 -62.56 16.32
CA ALA A 16 -27.75 -62.03 15.01
C ALA A 16 -26.26 -61.64 15.00
N GLY A 17 -25.51 -62.19 14.05
CA GLY A 17 -24.07 -61.95 13.90
C GLY A 17 -23.77 -60.51 13.53
N MET A 18 -22.92 -59.85 14.32
CA MET A 18 -22.38 -58.53 14.03
C MET A 18 -21.19 -58.66 13.09
N THR A 19 -21.34 -58.22 11.85
CA THR A 19 -20.21 -57.89 10.97
C THR A 19 -19.74 -56.47 11.29
N THR A 20 -18.48 -56.33 11.68
CA THR A 20 -17.82 -55.03 11.87
C THR A 20 -17.73 -54.29 10.53
N PRO A 21 -18.19 -53.03 10.41
CA PRO A 21 -18.01 -52.27 9.19
C PRO A 21 -16.52 -51.89 9.04
N ALA A 22 -15.97 -52.12 7.86
CA ALA A 22 -14.66 -51.64 7.50
C ALA A 22 -14.68 -50.10 7.50
N PHE A 23 -13.81 -49.48 8.30
CA PHE A 23 -13.56 -48.05 8.24
C PHE A 23 -12.91 -47.74 6.88
N VAL A 24 -13.71 -47.20 5.96
CA VAL A 24 -13.17 -46.53 4.78
C VAL A 24 -12.52 -45.25 5.27
N VAL A 25 -11.19 -45.21 5.26
CA VAL A 25 -10.43 -43.96 5.40
C VAL A 25 -10.73 -43.15 4.15
N VAL A 26 -11.67 -42.21 4.26
CA VAL A 26 -11.88 -41.18 3.25
C VAL A 26 -10.63 -40.30 3.29
N PRO A 27 -9.83 -40.20 2.20
CA PRO A 27 -8.74 -39.24 2.17
C PRO A 27 -9.31 -37.84 2.41
N PRO A 28 -8.60 -36.95 3.12
CA PRO A 28 -9.06 -35.58 3.28
C PRO A 28 -9.36 -35.00 1.88
N PRO A 29 -10.42 -34.19 1.74
CA PRO A 29 -10.67 -33.49 0.48
C PRO A 29 -9.38 -32.79 0.05
N PRO A 30 -9.07 -32.73 -1.26
CA PRO A 30 -7.95 -31.93 -1.72
C PRO A 30 -8.10 -30.54 -1.09
N ALA A 31 -7.03 -30.08 -0.44
CA ALA A 31 -6.98 -28.74 0.11
C ALA A 31 -7.42 -27.79 -1.01
N HIS A 32 -8.53 -27.08 -0.79
CA HIS A 32 -8.90 -25.99 -1.68
C HIS A 32 -7.67 -25.09 -1.80
N ALA A 33 -7.39 -24.59 -3.00
CA ALA A 33 -6.36 -23.56 -3.19
C ALA A 33 -6.63 -22.48 -2.14
N ALA A 34 -5.72 -22.39 -1.19
CA ALA A 34 -5.80 -21.44 -0.10
C ALA A 34 -5.74 -20.02 -0.68
N ALA A 35 -6.25 -19.05 0.08
CA ALA A 35 -6.35 -17.65 -0.32
C ALA A 35 -5.10 -17.18 -1.08
N VAL A 36 -5.31 -16.57 -2.25
CA VAL A 36 -4.25 -16.10 -3.17
C VAL A 36 -3.58 -14.80 -2.67
N GLY A 37 -3.93 -14.34 -1.46
CA GLY A 37 -3.44 -13.08 -0.89
C GLY A 37 -3.72 -12.96 0.61
N PRO A 38 -3.55 -11.76 1.19
CA PRO A 38 -3.83 -11.51 2.60
C PRO A 38 -5.34 -11.59 2.91
N THR A 39 -5.66 -11.97 4.14
CA THR A 39 -7.03 -11.94 4.67
C THR A 39 -7.36 -10.56 5.24
N MET A 40 -8.46 -9.96 4.79
CA MET A 40 -8.82 -8.58 5.16
C MET A 40 -9.64 -8.54 6.47
N PRO A 41 -9.72 -7.38 7.16
CA PRO A 41 -8.96 -6.15 6.91
C PRO A 41 -7.49 -6.31 7.30
N LEU A 42 -6.62 -5.47 6.73
CA LEU A 42 -5.27 -5.32 7.25
C LEU A 42 -5.28 -4.53 8.56
N GLY A 43 -4.38 -4.90 9.47
CA GLY A 43 -4.02 -4.16 10.67
C GLY A 43 -2.50 -4.11 10.80
N HIS A 44 -1.99 -3.96 12.02
CA HIS A 44 -0.56 -4.06 12.26
C HIS A 44 -0.21 -4.58 13.66
N SER A 45 1.01 -5.11 13.79
CA SER A 45 1.67 -5.43 15.06
C SER A 45 3.08 -4.84 15.03
N GLY A 46 3.29 -3.80 15.82
CA GLY A 46 4.52 -3.00 15.75
C GLY A 46 4.74 -2.51 14.31
N ARG A 47 5.91 -2.81 13.76
CA ARG A 47 6.31 -2.44 12.39
C ARG A 47 5.66 -3.26 11.28
N TRP A 48 4.99 -4.37 11.61
CA TRP A 48 4.48 -5.30 10.60
C TRP A 48 3.03 -4.97 10.29
N MET A 49 2.74 -4.67 9.03
CA MET A 49 1.36 -4.83 8.54
C MET A 49 0.99 -6.30 8.64
N THR A 50 -0.22 -6.56 9.13
CA THR A 50 -0.72 -7.91 9.33
C THR A 50 -2.09 -8.09 8.73
N ASP A 51 -2.35 -9.27 8.18
CA ASP A 51 -3.70 -9.67 7.80
C ASP A 51 -4.55 -10.03 9.03
N SER A 52 -5.82 -10.34 8.82
CA SER A 52 -6.75 -10.65 9.93
C SER A 52 -6.45 -11.99 10.63
N ASP A 53 -5.60 -12.85 10.04
CA ASP A 53 -5.05 -14.05 10.69
C ASP A 53 -3.77 -13.75 11.52
N GLY A 54 -3.23 -12.54 11.38
CA GLY A 54 -2.02 -12.03 12.02
C GLY A 54 -0.72 -12.37 11.28
N ARG A 55 -0.79 -12.83 10.03
CA ARG A 55 0.38 -13.08 9.17
C ARG A 55 0.95 -11.74 8.71
N ALA A 56 2.28 -11.62 8.62
CA ALA A 56 2.90 -10.41 8.11
C ALA A 56 2.62 -10.25 6.61
N VAL A 57 2.28 -9.04 6.17
CA VAL A 57 1.93 -8.72 4.77
C VAL A 57 2.97 -7.74 4.21
N ILE A 58 3.45 -8.03 3.00
CA ILE A 58 4.32 -7.14 2.24
C ILE A 58 3.60 -6.80 0.94
N LEU A 59 3.49 -5.50 0.66
CA LEU A 59 2.76 -4.95 -0.46
C LEU A 59 3.75 -4.38 -1.48
N HIS A 60 3.76 -4.91 -2.70
CA HIS A 60 4.50 -4.35 -3.83
C HIS A 60 3.50 -4.00 -4.94
N GLY A 61 3.61 -2.79 -5.47
CA GLY A 61 2.60 -2.26 -6.38
C GLY A 61 3.03 -1.00 -7.11
N LEU A 62 2.05 -0.32 -7.70
CA LEU A 62 2.24 0.93 -8.42
C LEU A 62 1.21 1.99 -8.01
N ASN A 63 1.43 3.19 -8.51
CA ASN A 63 0.53 4.33 -8.43
C ASN A 63 -0.32 4.47 -9.69
N GLN A 64 -1.63 4.68 -9.54
CA GLN A 64 -2.53 5.15 -10.60
C GLN A 64 -3.32 6.35 -10.09
N VAL A 65 -2.93 7.52 -10.58
CA VAL A 65 -3.50 8.81 -10.20
C VAL A 65 -3.84 9.59 -11.47
N TYR A 66 -5.12 9.81 -11.73
CA TYR A 66 -5.55 10.61 -12.88
C TYR A 66 -5.86 12.05 -12.44
N LYS A 67 -5.02 12.99 -12.88
CA LYS A 67 -4.91 14.36 -12.32
C LYS A 67 -5.70 15.43 -13.09
N VAL A 68 -6.54 15.03 -14.05
CA VAL A 68 -7.41 15.93 -14.83
C VAL A 68 -8.87 15.47 -14.75
N PRO A 69 -9.86 16.38 -14.80
CA PRO A 69 -11.27 16.00 -14.84
C PRO A 69 -11.56 14.95 -15.91
N PRO A 70 -12.29 13.87 -15.60
CA PRO A 70 -13.10 13.66 -14.39
C PRO A 70 -12.35 13.05 -13.18
N TYR A 71 -11.02 12.96 -13.21
CA TYR A 71 -10.13 12.44 -12.16
C TYR A 71 -10.30 10.95 -11.84
N THR A 72 -10.89 10.19 -12.76
CA THR A 72 -11.13 8.75 -12.58
C THR A 72 -10.07 7.95 -13.33
N PRO A 73 -9.47 6.89 -12.73
CA PRO A 73 -8.56 6.01 -13.45
C PRO A 73 -9.16 5.42 -14.74
N SER A 74 -10.47 5.14 -14.73
CA SER A 74 -11.18 4.64 -15.91
C SER A 74 -11.22 5.64 -17.09
N ALA A 75 -11.15 6.95 -16.83
CA ALA A 75 -11.08 7.95 -17.89
C ALA A 75 -9.70 7.99 -18.57
N ASP A 76 -8.67 7.50 -17.87
CA ASP A 76 -7.33 7.29 -18.40
C ASP A 76 -7.22 6.02 -19.26
N GLY A 77 -8.23 5.15 -19.19
CA GLY A 77 -8.25 3.84 -19.85
C GLY A 77 -8.07 2.66 -18.90
N PHE A 78 -7.69 2.91 -17.63
CA PHE A 78 -7.39 1.83 -16.67
C PHE A 78 -8.58 0.88 -16.46
N GLY A 79 -8.36 -0.42 -16.63
CA GLY A 79 -9.39 -1.45 -16.68
C GLY A 79 -8.99 -2.83 -16.14
N ASP A 80 -9.75 -3.84 -16.57
CA ASP A 80 -9.63 -5.23 -16.11
C ASP A 80 -8.36 -5.92 -16.62
N ASP A 81 -7.94 -5.60 -17.84
CA ASP A 81 -6.70 -6.10 -18.45
C ASP A 81 -5.45 -5.53 -17.76
N ASP A 82 -5.49 -4.28 -17.31
CA ASP A 82 -4.46 -3.68 -16.46
C ASP A 82 -4.34 -4.39 -15.11
N ALA A 83 -5.48 -4.65 -14.45
CA ALA A 83 -5.50 -5.38 -13.18
C ALA A 83 -5.00 -6.83 -13.33
N ALA A 84 -5.38 -7.52 -14.41
CA ALA A 84 -4.87 -8.84 -14.73
C ALA A 84 -3.36 -8.80 -15.00
N PHE A 85 -2.87 -7.82 -15.76
CA PHE A 85 -1.44 -7.63 -16.03
C PHE A 85 -0.64 -7.42 -14.74
N LEU A 86 -1.14 -6.60 -13.81
CA LEU A 86 -0.49 -6.38 -12.52
C LEU A 86 -0.38 -7.68 -11.72
N ALA A 87 -1.47 -8.46 -11.63
CA ALA A 87 -1.51 -9.73 -10.91
C ALA A 87 -0.60 -10.79 -11.53
N ASP A 88 -0.59 -10.90 -12.87
CA ASP A 88 0.28 -11.82 -13.62
C ASP A 88 1.78 -11.54 -13.41
N ASN A 89 2.12 -10.28 -13.09
CA ASN A 89 3.49 -9.87 -12.77
C ASN A 89 3.78 -9.82 -11.26
N GLY A 90 2.85 -10.32 -10.43
CA GLY A 90 3.07 -10.55 -9.01
C GLY A 90 2.88 -9.34 -8.10
N PHE A 91 2.36 -8.22 -8.61
CA PHE A 91 1.96 -7.08 -7.80
C PHE A 91 0.69 -7.43 -7.01
N ASN A 92 0.58 -6.92 -5.79
CA ASN A 92 -0.56 -7.19 -4.90
C ASN A 92 -1.18 -5.93 -4.29
N ALA A 93 -0.67 -4.75 -4.63
CA ALA A 93 -1.22 -3.49 -4.17
C ALA A 93 -1.23 -2.41 -5.25
N MET A 94 -2.08 -1.41 -5.06
CA MET A 94 -2.13 -0.21 -5.90
C MET A 94 -2.46 1.02 -5.06
N ARG A 95 -1.73 2.12 -5.26
CA ARG A 95 -2.09 3.44 -4.71
C ARG A 95 -2.99 4.15 -5.71
N ILE A 96 -4.23 4.45 -5.29
CA ILE A 96 -5.26 5.06 -6.12
C ILE A 96 -5.48 6.50 -5.66
N GLY A 97 -5.24 7.43 -6.57
CA GLY A 97 -5.46 8.85 -6.33
C GLY A 97 -6.94 9.19 -6.19
N VAL A 98 -7.26 9.93 -5.15
CA VAL A 98 -8.57 10.50 -4.86
C VAL A 98 -8.40 12.02 -4.72
N ILE A 99 -9.03 12.80 -5.59
CA ILE A 99 -8.80 14.24 -5.67
C ILE A 99 -9.85 14.99 -4.85
N TRP A 100 -9.43 15.81 -3.87
CA TRP A 100 -10.37 16.58 -3.02
C TRP A 100 -11.34 17.43 -3.86
N ALA A 101 -10.87 18.01 -4.97
CA ALA A 101 -11.71 18.76 -5.90
C ALA A 101 -12.85 17.94 -6.52
N ALA A 102 -12.65 16.64 -6.69
CA ALA A 102 -13.65 15.71 -7.20
C ALA A 102 -14.55 15.17 -6.07
N VAL A 103 -14.00 14.98 -4.87
CA VAL A 103 -14.77 14.57 -3.68
C VAL A 103 -15.74 15.65 -3.24
N GLU A 104 -15.30 16.91 -3.15
CA GLU A 104 -16.07 18.05 -2.63
C GLU A 104 -16.03 19.22 -3.64
N PRO A 105 -16.69 19.10 -4.80
CA PRO A 105 -16.64 20.12 -5.85
C PRO A 105 -17.20 21.47 -5.42
N GLN A 106 -18.07 21.50 -4.41
CA GLN A 106 -18.57 22.71 -3.73
C GLN A 106 -18.57 22.48 -2.22
N PRO A 107 -18.46 23.54 -1.38
CA PRO A 107 -18.41 23.40 0.07
C PRO A 107 -19.55 22.53 0.62
N LEU A 108 -19.20 21.47 1.34
CA LEU A 108 -20.10 20.46 1.95
C LEU A 108 -21.02 19.72 0.96
N SER A 109 -20.70 19.75 -0.34
CA SER A 109 -21.40 18.99 -1.38
C SER A 109 -20.48 17.90 -1.91
N TYR A 110 -20.73 16.65 -1.51
CA TYR A 110 -19.90 15.52 -1.90
C TYR A 110 -20.42 14.83 -3.18
N ASP A 111 -19.52 14.44 -4.08
CA ASP A 111 -19.86 13.71 -5.31
C ASP A 111 -19.69 12.19 -5.14
N ASP A 112 -20.77 11.52 -4.76
CA ASP A 112 -20.77 10.06 -4.61
C ASP A 112 -20.66 9.31 -5.95
N ASN A 113 -20.93 9.95 -7.09
CA ASN A 113 -20.69 9.32 -8.39
C ASN A 113 -19.20 9.22 -8.68
N TYR A 114 -18.43 10.24 -8.28
CA TYR A 114 -16.97 10.16 -8.30
C TYR A 114 -16.47 9.03 -7.39
N LEU A 115 -16.94 8.93 -6.15
CA LEU A 115 -16.55 7.84 -5.25
C LEU A 115 -16.96 6.46 -5.77
N ALA A 116 -18.12 6.34 -6.43
CA ALA A 116 -18.54 5.11 -7.09
C ALA A 116 -17.58 4.70 -8.21
N SER A 117 -17.02 5.65 -8.95
CA SER A 117 -16.03 5.36 -10.00
C SER A 117 -14.72 4.84 -9.40
N ILE A 118 -14.25 5.41 -8.28
CA ILE A 118 -13.07 4.93 -7.54
C ILE A 118 -13.35 3.52 -6.99
N ALA A 119 -14.53 3.30 -6.41
CA ALA A 119 -14.94 1.99 -5.90
C ALA A 119 -15.01 0.92 -7.00
N GLN A 120 -15.39 1.29 -8.23
CA GLN A 120 -15.35 0.38 -9.37
C GLN A 120 -13.91 -0.03 -9.72
N THR A 121 -12.95 0.92 -9.74
CA THR A 121 -11.53 0.60 -9.94
C THR A 121 -11.00 -0.31 -8.82
N VAL A 122 -11.32 -0.01 -7.56
CA VAL A 122 -10.96 -0.86 -6.41
C VAL A 122 -11.55 -2.26 -6.56
N ALA A 123 -12.81 -2.39 -6.98
CA ALA A 123 -13.44 -3.68 -7.18
C ALA A 123 -12.78 -4.50 -8.31
N THR A 124 -12.41 -3.84 -9.41
CA THR A 124 -11.65 -4.45 -10.51
C THR A 124 -10.31 -4.97 -10.02
N LEU A 125 -9.54 -4.17 -9.28
CA LEU A 125 -8.26 -4.59 -8.69
C LEU A 125 -8.45 -5.77 -7.72
N ALA A 126 -9.44 -5.68 -6.83
CA ALA A 126 -9.71 -6.71 -5.83
C ALA A 126 -10.12 -8.05 -6.46
N SER A 127 -10.79 -8.07 -7.62
CA SER A 127 -11.09 -9.32 -8.33
C SER A 127 -9.86 -10.07 -8.85
N HIS A 128 -8.71 -9.38 -8.95
CA HIS A 128 -7.40 -9.95 -9.30
C HIS A 128 -6.47 -10.09 -8.09
N GLY A 129 -6.98 -9.92 -6.87
CA GLY A 129 -6.19 -10.06 -5.64
C GLY A 129 -5.31 -8.85 -5.30
N ILE A 130 -5.55 -7.71 -5.94
CA ILE A 130 -4.83 -6.46 -5.70
C ILE A 130 -5.65 -5.59 -4.75
N ILE A 131 -5.05 -5.13 -3.64
CA ILE A 131 -5.69 -4.26 -2.65
C ILE A 131 -5.21 -2.82 -2.77
N SER A 132 -6.07 -1.86 -2.45
CA SER A 132 -5.84 -0.44 -2.74
C SER A 132 -5.58 0.41 -1.50
N LEU A 133 -4.62 1.33 -1.62
CA LEU A 133 -4.47 2.50 -0.77
C LEU A 133 -5.20 3.66 -1.44
N LEU A 134 -6.12 4.33 -0.74
CA LEU A 134 -6.74 5.55 -1.26
C LEU A 134 -5.95 6.75 -0.77
N ASP A 135 -5.43 7.53 -1.70
CA ASP A 135 -4.55 8.67 -1.44
C ASP A 135 -5.27 9.98 -1.77
N PHE A 136 -5.41 10.90 -0.80
CA PHE A 136 -5.82 12.27 -1.14
C PHE A 136 -4.68 13.02 -1.81
N HIS A 137 -4.62 12.82 -3.11
CA HIS A 137 -3.53 13.31 -3.94
C HIS A 137 -3.64 14.81 -4.21
N GLN A 138 -2.49 15.45 -4.29
CA GLN A 138 -2.33 16.83 -4.74
C GLN A 138 -0.90 17.03 -5.27
N ASP A 139 -0.77 17.88 -6.27
CA ASP A 139 0.48 18.56 -6.59
C ASP A 139 0.22 20.05 -6.66
N MET A 140 1.14 20.83 -6.09
CA MET A 140 1.12 22.29 -6.13
C MET A 140 -0.25 22.87 -5.71
N TYR A 141 -0.95 22.18 -4.81
CA TYR A 141 -2.24 22.51 -4.21
C TYR A 141 -3.46 22.53 -5.15
N ASN A 142 -3.38 23.13 -6.34
CA ASN A 142 -4.52 23.36 -7.23
C ASN A 142 -4.12 23.68 -8.69
N GLU A 143 -5.06 23.48 -9.62
CA GLU A 143 -4.92 23.80 -11.05
C GLU A 143 -4.55 25.26 -11.35
N LEU A 144 -4.93 26.21 -10.50
CA LEU A 144 -4.52 27.61 -10.60
C LEU A 144 -2.99 27.78 -10.59
N PHE A 145 -2.29 26.88 -9.92
CA PHE A 145 -0.82 26.86 -9.80
C PHE A 145 -0.19 25.82 -10.72
N GLY A 146 -0.95 25.29 -11.69
CA GLY A 146 -0.50 24.28 -12.65
C GLY A 146 -0.52 22.85 -12.11
N GLY A 147 -1.10 22.59 -10.93
CA GLY A 147 -1.21 21.26 -10.33
C GLY A 147 -2.66 20.81 -10.13
N GLU A 148 -2.99 20.19 -9.00
CA GLU A 148 -4.31 19.62 -8.68
C GLU A 148 -4.44 19.31 -7.18
N GLY A 149 -5.59 18.77 -6.78
CA GLY A 149 -5.86 18.42 -5.38
C GLY A 149 -7.03 19.20 -4.84
N ALA A 150 -6.79 20.40 -4.32
CA ALA A 150 -7.83 21.20 -3.68
C ALA A 150 -8.86 21.74 -4.70
N PRO A 151 -10.16 21.82 -4.36
CA PRO A 151 -11.16 22.49 -5.19
C PRO A 151 -10.90 23.99 -5.27
N GLY A 152 -11.34 24.64 -6.36
CA GLY A 152 -11.13 26.07 -6.56
C GLY A 152 -11.71 26.96 -5.45
N TRP A 153 -12.80 26.55 -4.79
CA TRP A 153 -13.38 27.29 -3.66
C TRP A 153 -12.50 27.26 -2.40
N ALA A 154 -11.57 26.29 -2.30
CA ALA A 154 -10.61 26.12 -1.21
C ALA A 154 -9.26 26.80 -1.48
N VAL A 155 -9.13 27.59 -2.55
CA VAL A 155 -7.90 28.28 -2.92
C VAL A 155 -7.94 29.73 -2.46
N GLN A 156 -6.98 30.11 -1.64
CA GLN A 156 -6.75 31.51 -1.24
C GLN A 156 -5.40 31.94 -1.77
N ASN A 157 -5.34 33.01 -2.55
CA ASN A 157 -4.09 33.55 -3.10
C ASN A 157 -3.89 35.06 -2.82
N VAL A 158 -4.93 35.73 -2.30
CA VAL A 158 -4.99 37.17 -1.97
C VAL A 158 -4.39 38.11 -3.04
N GLY A 159 -4.44 37.72 -4.31
CA GLY A 159 -3.89 38.50 -5.43
C GLY A 159 -2.36 38.56 -5.50
N LEU A 160 -1.65 37.64 -4.83
CA LEU A 160 -0.20 37.51 -4.96
C LEU A 160 0.22 37.06 -6.37
N PRO A 161 1.47 37.32 -6.79
CA PRO A 161 1.99 36.86 -8.07
C PRO A 161 1.87 35.33 -8.23
N ASN A 162 1.34 34.90 -9.37
CA ASN A 162 1.18 33.50 -9.75
C ASN A 162 1.97 33.19 -11.04
N PRO A 163 3.32 33.16 -10.99
CA PRO A 163 4.12 32.77 -12.14
C PRO A 163 3.82 31.32 -12.54
N GLN A 164 3.94 31.01 -13.83
CA GLN A 164 3.69 29.67 -14.36
C GLN A 164 5.02 29.02 -14.73
N LEU A 165 5.68 28.44 -13.73
CA LEU A 165 7.02 27.83 -13.84
C LEU A 165 6.97 26.32 -14.06
N GLY A 166 5.77 25.73 -14.08
CA GLY A 166 5.55 24.30 -14.23
C GLY A 166 5.89 23.52 -12.97
N PHE A 167 5.69 22.21 -13.04
CA PHE A 167 6.11 21.27 -12.00
C PHE A 167 7.61 20.93 -12.14
N PRO A 168 8.37 20.83 -11.04
CA PRO A 168 8.02 21.20 -9.66
C PRO A 168 8.27 22.70 -9.35
N GLY A 169 8.68 23.49 -10.34
CA GLY A 169 9.14 24.89 -10.16
C GLY A 169 8.19 25.82 -9.41
N ASN A 170 6.86 25.61 -9.51
CA ASN A 170 5.89 26.43 -8.80
C ASN A 170 5.90 26.20 -7.28
N TYR A 171 6.37 25.07 -6.75
CA TYR A 171 6.55 24.91 -5.29
C TYR A 171 7.57 25.92 -4.74
N PHE A 172 8.62 26.22 -5.49
CA PHE A 172 9.73 27.02 -4.97
C PHE A 172 9.55 28.53 -5.17
N LEU A 173 8.81 28.92 -6.21
CA LEU A 173 8.87 30.28 -6.76
C LEU A 173 7.50 30.89 -7.07
N ASN A 174 6.41 30.32 -6.55
CA ASN A 174 5.05 30.83 -6.75
C ASN A 174 4.42 31.39 -5.45
N PRO A 175 4.52 32.70 -5.17
CA PRO A 175 3.97 33.30 -3.95
C PRO A 175 2.47 33.06 -3.72
N ALA A 176 1.70 32.92 -4.79
CA ALA A 176 0.27 32.62 -4.70
C ALA A 176 0.02 31.18 -4.20
N ALA A 177 0.80 30.21 -4.68
CA ALA A 177 0.75 28.82 -4.20
C ALA A 177 1.20 28.71 -2.74
N GLU A 178 2.30 29.38 -2.39
CA GLU A 178 2.81 29.43 -1.00
C GLU A 178 1.78 30.00 -0.02
N TYR A 179 1.01 31.00 -0.46
CA TYR A 179 -0.07 31.56 0.35
C TYR A 179 -1.24 30.59 0.50
N ALA A 180 -1.60 29.83 -0.54
CA ALA A 180 -2.66 28.84 -0.46
C ALA A 180 -2.33 27.76 0.58
N TRP A 181 -1.10 27.24 0.58
CA TRP A 181 -0.60 26.34 1.62
C TRP A 181 -0.64 26.96 3.01
N ASN A 182 -0.15 28.20 3.15
CA ASN A 182 -0.21 28.91 4.42
C ASN A 182 -1.66 29.11 4.91
N ALA A 183 -2.61 29.39 4.02
CA ALA A 183 -4.02 29.51 4.36
C ALA A 183 -4.61 28.18 4.84
N PHE A 184 -4.26 27.07 4.18
CA PHE A 184 -4.62 25.72 4.60
C PHE A 184 -4.05 25.40 5.98
N TRP A 185 -2.75 25.59 6.19
CA TRP A 185 -2.09 25.32 7.49
C TRP A 185 -2.61 26.18 8.64
N ARG A 186 -3.15 27.37 8.35
CA ARG A 186 -3.80 28.25 9.33
C ARG A 186 -5.27 27.95 9.53
N ASN A 187 -5.81 26.96 8.81
CA ASN A 187 -7.22 26.62 8.77
C ASN A 187 -8.09 27.87 8.51
N ASN A 188 -7.67 28.72 7.57
CA ASN A 188 -8.40 29.93 7.22
C ASN A 188 -9.85 29.58 6.83
N PRO A 189 -10.83 30.46 7.08
CA PRO A 189 -12.21 30.22 6.66
C PRO A 189 -12.32 30.22 5.12
N ALA A 190 -13.01 29.21 4.59
CA ALA A 190 -13.54 29.13 3.24
C ALA A 190 -14.71 30.14 3.06
N PRO A 191 -15.27 30.29 1.85
CA PRO A 191 -16.35 31.25 1.59
C PRO A 191 -17.60 31.11 2.47
N ASP A 192 -17.87 29.93 3.02
CA ASP A 192 -18.98 29.65 3.93
C ASP A 192 -18.63 29.85 5.43
N GLY A 193 -17.41 30.28 5.73
CA GLY A 193 -16.92 30.55 7.08
C GLY A 193 -16.32 29.35 7.82
N ILE A 194 -16.34 28.14 7.24
CA ILE A 194 -15.73 26.94 7.83
C ILE A 194 -14.25 26.88 7.45
N GLY A 195 -13.37 26.40 8.34
CA GLY A 195 -11.95 26.33 8.06
C GLY A 195 -11.60 25.35 6.93
N LEU A 196 -10.57 25.65 6.14
CA LEU A 196 -10.13 24.78 5.04
C LEU A 196 -9.78 23.35 5.49
N GLN A 197 -9.07 23.19 6.61
CA GLN A 197 -8.81 21.85 7.17
C GLN A 197 -10.08 21.23 7.78
N ASP A 198 -11.05 22.02 8.23
CA ASP A 198 -12.35 21.48 8.70
C ASP A 198 -13.12 20.86 7.54
N HIS A 199 -13.16 21.50 6.37
CA HIS A 199 -13.70 20.89 5.16
C HIS A 199 -12.95 19.65 4.75
N TYR A 200 -11.62 19.74 4.64
CA TYR A 200 -10.77 18.60 4.28
C TYR A 200 -10.99 17.40 5.21
N THR A 201 -11.12 17.67 6.52
CA THR A 201 -11.43 16.65 7.53
C THR A 201 -12.80 16.01 7.31
N ARG A 202 -13.81 16.79 6.93
CA ARG A 202 -15.16 16.27 6.64
C ARG A 202 -15.22 15.52 5.31
N ALA A 203 -14.49 15.96 4.29
CA ALA A 203 -14.32 15.23 3.04
C ALA A 203 -13.69 13.85 3.29
N TRP A 204 -12.65 13.79 4.13
CA TRP A 204 -12.07 12.52 4.56
C TRP A 204 -13.06 11.64 5.33
N ALA A 205 -13.81 12.21 6.28
CA ALA A 205 -14.84 11.47 7.01
C ALA A 205 -15.93 10.92 6.07
N HIS A 206 -16.28 11.65 5.01
CA HIS A 206 -17.22 11.21 3.98
C HIS A 206 -16.66 10.05 3.15
N VAL A 207 -15.42 10.18 2.66
CA VAL A 207 -14.74 9.11 1.91
C VAL A 207 -14.55 7.85 2.75
N ALA A 208 -14.07 7.98 3.98
CA ALA A 208 -13.93 6.85 4.89
C ALA A 208 -15.28 6.17 5.18
N GLY A 209 -16.36 6.95 5.35
CA GLY A 209 -17.70 6.40 5.52
C GLY A 209 -18.22 5.67 4.28
N TYR A 210 -17.87 6.14 3.08
CA TYR A 210 -18.22 5.50 1.82
C TYR A 210 -17.52 4.16 1.63
N PHE A 211 -16.22 4.08 1.96
CA PHE A 211 -15.39 2.90 1.77
C PHE A 211 -15.36 1.95 2.98
N HIS A 212 -15.99 2.32 4.09
CA HIS A 212 -16.02 1.49 5.30
C HIS A 212 -16.51 0.07 5.00
N GLY A 213 -15.71 -0.92 5.40
CA GLY A 213 -16.00 -2.34 5.21
C GLY A 213 -15.73 -2.87 3.79
N ASN A 214 -15.15 -2.07 2.89
CA ASN A 214 -14.71 -2.53 1.57
C ASN A 214 -13.41 -3.34 1.70
N PRO A 215 -13.40 -4.66 1.42
CA PRO A 215 -12.21 -5.49 1.55
C PRO A 215 -11.14 -5.20 0.48
N GLY A 216 -11.47 -4.46 -0.58
CA GLY A 216 -10.50 -4.01 -1.58
C GLY A 216 -9.66 -2.82 -1.13
N VAL A 217 -10.01 -2.15 -0.02
CA VAL A 217 -9.25 -1.01 0.53
C VAL A 217 -8.49 -1.45 1.77
N PHE A 218 -7.17 -1.30 1.76
CA PHE A 218 -6.35 -1.61 2.94
C PHE A 218 -6.01 -0.38 3.78
N GLY A 219 -6.08 0.82 3.20
CA GLY A 219 -5.71 2.03 3.90
C GLY A 219 -6.19 3.32 3.25
N TYR A 220 -6.11 4.39 4.02
CA TYR A 220 -6.30 5.77 3.61
C TYR A 220 -5.01 6.56 3.85
N GLU A 221 -4.47 7.25 2.85
CA GLU A 221 -3.32 8.14 2.99
C GLU A 221 -3.75 9.59 2.98
N VAL A 222 -3.55 10.27 4.10
CA VAL A 222 -4.30 11.49 4.45
C VAL A 222 -4.01 12.67 3.53
N LEU A 223 -2.78 12.85 3.06
CA LEU A 223 -2.38 13.99 2.22
C LEU A 223 -1.05 13.66 1.53
N ASN A 224 -1.07 13.62 0.21
CA ASN A 224 0.13 13.49 -0.62
C ASN A 224 1.07 14.70 -0.44
N GLU A 225 2.35 14.43 -0.25
CA GLU A 225 3.46 15.39 -0.28
C GLU A 225 3.18 16.74 0.41
N PRO A 226 2.91 16.76 1.73
CA PRO A 226 2.56 18.00 2.42
C PRO A 226 3.66 19.06 2.31
N TRP A 227 3.35 20.17 1.62
CA TRP A 227 4.29 21.26 1.42
C TRP A 227 4.28 22.27 2.60
N PRO A 228 5.44 22.66 3.14
CA PRO A 228 5.53 23.63 4.24
C PRO A 228 5.04 25.05 3.94
N GLY A 229 4.89 25.41 2.66
CA GLY A 229 4.62 26.79 2.25
C GLY A 229 5.85 27.69 2.49
N PHE A 230 5.62 28.97 2.78
CA PHE A 230 6.64 30.04 2.95
C PHE A 230 7.82 29.77 3.91
N ILE A 231 7.86 28.63 4.60
CA ILE A 231 8.96 28.23 5.48
C ILE A 231 9.83 27.13 4.88
N TRP A 232 9.60 26.72 3.64
CA TRP A 232 10.28 25.59 3.00
C TRP A 232 11.81 25.74 2.98
N GLU A 233 12.34 26.95 2.77
CA GLU A 233 13.79 27.18 2.77
C GLU A 233 14.42 26.86 4.14
N GLY A 234 13.67 27.14 5.21
CA GLY A 234 14.08 26.82 6.58
C GLY A 234 13.97 25.33 6.90
N CYS A 235 13.15 24.60 6.15
CA CYS A 235 12.99 23.15 6.26
C CYS A 235 14.13 22.37 5.56
N PHE A 236 14.90 23.01 4.66
CA PHE A 236 16.03 22.38 3.97
C PHE A 236 17.25 22.24 4.90
N ASN A 237 17.07 21.48 5.98
CA ASN A 237 18.07 21.22 7.00
C ASN A 237 18.10 19.72 7.32
N PRO A 238 19.12 18.96 6.87
CA PRO A 238 19.13 17.51 7.01
C PRO A 238 19.23 17.03 8.47
N VAL A 239 19.65 17.89 9.40
CA VAL A 239 19.81 17.52 10.82
C VAL A 239 18.59 17.91 11.64
N LEU A 240 18.08 19.12 11.46
CA LEU A 240 16.95 19.62 12.26
C LEU A 240 15.59 19.30 11.61
N GLY A 241 15.57 18.91 10.34
CA GLY A 241 14.32 18.73 9.60
C GLY A 241 13.53 20.03 9.50
N CYS A 242 12.21 19.93 9.66
CA CYS A 242 11.32 21.09 9.71
C CYS A 242 10.40 21.13 10.94
N PRO A 243 10.92 21.48 12.14
CA PRO A 243 10.17 21.34 13.38
C PRO A 243 8.86 22.14 13.41
N LEU A 244 8.85 23.34 12.81
CA LEU A 244 7.64 24.16 12.73
C LEU A 244 6.57 23.53 11.82
N GLN A 245 6.97 22.89 10.73
CA GLN A 245 6.04 22.21 9.85
C GLN A 245 5.57 20.89 10.46
N ASP A 246 6.48 20.12 11.04
CA ASP A 246 6.16 18.85 11.70
C ASP A 246 5.16 19.05 12.84
N LEU A 247 5.25 20.15 13.60
CA LEU A 247 4.24 20.52 14.60
C LEU A 247 2.86 20.80 13.98
N LYS A 248 2.80 21.50 12.84
CA LYS A 248 1.55 21.78 12.12
C LYS A 248 0.94 20.50 11.56
N LEU A 249 1.75 19.65 10.94
CA LEU A 249 1.34 18.35 10.40
C LEU A 249 0.82 17.43 11.50
N THR A 250 1.52 17.36 12.64
CA THR A 250 1.04 16.60 13.80
C THR A 250 -0.34 17.06 14.25
N ALA A 251 -0.56 18.38 14.34
CA ALA A 251 -1.85 18.93 14.72
C ALA A 251 -2.94 18.63 13.67
N PHE A 252 -2.59 18.69 12.39
CA PHE A 252 -3.46 18.35 11.28
C PHE A 252 -3.87 16.88 11.29
N TYR A 253 -2.93 15.94 11.43
CA TYR A 253 -3.27 14.51 11.52
C TYR A 253 -4.08 14.18 12.78
N ARG A 254 -3.80 14.83 13.91
CA ARG A 254 -4.63 14.71 15.13
C ARG A 254 -6.05 15.26 14.98
N LYS A 255 -6.30 16.07 13.95
CA LYS A 255 -7.63 16.55 13.58
C LYS A 255 -8.33 15.59 12.63
N VAL A 256 -7.65 15.11 11.60
CA VAL A 256 -8.24 14.30 10.52
C VAL A 256 -8.47 12.85 10.94
N VAL A 257 -7.48 12.21 11.58
CA VAL A 257 -7.54 10.78 11.91
C VAL A 257 -8.73 10.43 12.80
N PRO A 258 -9.07 11.17 13.87
CA PRO A 258 -10.28 10.89 14.66
C PRO A 258 -11.58 11.00 13.86
N ALA A 259 -11.63 11.89 12.86
CA ALA A 259 -12.82 12.04 12.02
C ALA A 259 -12.96 10.86 11.04
N ILE A 260 -11.85 10.41 10.45
CA ILE A 260 -11.81 9.15 9.68
C ILE A 260 -12.29 8.00 10.56
N ARG A 261 -11.77 7.88 11.79
CA ARG A 261 -12.13 6.80 12.74
C ARG A 261 -13.59 6.79 13.16
N ALA A 262 -14.22 7.96 13.22
CA ALA A 262 -15.64 8.05 13.52
C ALA A 262 -16.52 7.46 12.40
N SER A 263 -16.03 7.51 11.15
CA SER A 263 -16.70 6.93 9.98
C SER A 263 -16.26 5.49 9.67
N ASP A 264 -14.98 5.18 9.92
CA ASP A 264 -14.37 3.87 9.68
C ASP A 264 -13.38 3.49 10.81
N PRO A 265 -13.79 2.62 11.75
CA PRO A 265 -13.01 2.28 12.93
C PRO A 265 -11.83 1.33 12.68
N ALA A 266 -11.73 0.70 11.50
CA ALA A 266 -10.82 -0.44 11.30
C ALA A 266 -9.68 -0.19 10.30
N THR A 267 -9.99 0.43 9.15
CA THR A 267 -9.03 0.57 8.03
C THR A 267 -7.77 1.34 8.43
N LEU A 268 -6.60 0.94 7.95
CA LEU A 268 -5.35 1.63 8.28
C LEU A 268 -5.38 3.09 7.82
N VAL A 269 -4.79 4.00 8.60
CA VAL A 269 -4.61 5.40 8.18
C VAL A 269 -3.13 5.72 8.11
N PHE A 270 -2.66 6.01 6.91
CA PHE A 270 -1.31 6.41 6.58
C PHE A 270 -1.18 7.92 6.57
N PHE A 271 -0.04 8.41 7.03
CA PHE A 271 0.28 9.83 7.07
C PHE A 271 1.72 10.05 6.66
N GLU A 272 1.94 11.10 5.87
CA GLU A 272 3.24 11.46 5.34
C GLU A 272 3.97 12.51 6.20
N PRO A 273 5.30 12.53 6.20
CA PRO A 273 6.08 13.68 6.64
C PRO A 273 5.89 14.85 5.64
N ASN A 274 6.54 15.99 5.88
CA ASN A 274 6.59 17.02 4.83
C ASN A 274 7.42 16.51 3.62
N VAL A 275 7.09 16.95 2.40
CA VAL A 275 7.64 16.38 1.15
C VAL A 275 9.17 16.38 1.06
N LEU A 276 9.85 17.33 1.71
CA LEU A 276 11.32 17.39 1.67
C LEU A 276 11.97 16.15 2.30
N PHE A 277 11.23 15.37 3.08
CA PHE A 277 11.65 14.06 3.57
C PHE A 277 12.08 13.13 2.43
N ALA A 278 11.45 13.22 1.26
CA ALA A 278 11.77 12.40 0.10
C ALA A 278 13.22 12.59 -0.38
N GLU A 279 13.82 13.75 -0.07
CA GLU A 279 15.22 14.10 -0.38
C GLU A 279 16.16 13.82 0.82
N GLY A 280 15.75 12.95 1.74
CA GLY A 280 16.54 12.55 2.91
C GLY A 280 16.53 13.54 4.08
N ILE A 281 15.69 14.58 4.04
CA ILE A 281 15.54 15.51 5.17
C ILE A 281 14.85 14.80 6.35
N HIS A 282 15.39 14.98 7.55
CA HIS A 282 14.85 14.39 8.77
C HIS A 282 13.44 14.91 9.10
N THR A 283 12.63 14.10 9.79
CA THR A 283 11.33 14.52 10.32
C THR A 283 11.23 14.29 11.83
N ASP A 284 10.72 15.29 12.53
CA ASP A 284 10.32 15.25 13.94
C ASP A 284 8.79 15.25 14.08
N LEU A 285 8.08 14.67 13.09
CA LEU A 285 6.63 14.53 13.13
C LEU A 285 6.22 13.88 14.47
N GLY A 286 5.22 14.47 15.11
CA GLY A 286 4.74 13.95 16.38
C GLY A 286 3.88 12.72 16.19
N ARG A 287 3.78 11.90 17.26
CA ARG A 287 2.90 10.73 17.27
C ARG A 287 1.45 11.12 16.93
N VAL A 288 0.92 10.45 15.91
CA VAL A 288 -0.52 10.31 15.64
C VAL A 288 -1.05 9.18 16.52
N VAL A 289 -1.99 9.48 17.42
CA VAL A 289 -2.41 8.53 18.45
C VAL A 289 -3.66 7.78 17.98
N ASP A 290 -3.43 6.65 17.33
CA ASP A 290 -4.46 5.73 16.85
C ASP A 290 -3.87 4.30 16.76
N PRO A 291 -4.63 3.23 17.05
CA PRO A 291 -4.11 1.86 17.05
C PRO A 291 -3.96 1.23 15.66
N SER A 292 -4.38 1.92 14.59
CA SER A 292 -4.39 1.40 13.22
C SER A 292 -3.80 2.42 12.24
N THR A 293 -2.62 2.96 12.55
CA THR A 293 -1.92 3.91 11.67
C THR A 293 -0.62 3.36 11.10
N GLY A 294 -0.24 3.84 9.93
CA GLY A 294 1.08 3.62 9.34
C GLY A 294 1.78 4.93 9.01
N PHE A 295 3.10 4.89 8.91
CA PHE A 295 3.89 5.99 8.37
C PHE A 295 4.09 5.73 6.87
N SER A 296 3.62 6.64 6.03
CA SER A 296 3.94 6.60 4.60
C SER A 296 5.01 7.65 4.29
N PHE A 297 5.84 7.37 3.29
CA PHE A 297 6.92 8.26 2.88
C PHE A 297 7.30 8.01 1.44
N HIS A 298 7.94 9.00 0.82
CA HIS A 298 8.47 8.90 -0.54
C HIS A 298 10.00 8.84 -0.51
N ASP A 299 10.59 8.41 -1.63
CA ASP A 299 12.03 8.41 -1.87
C ASP A 299 12.31 8.88 -3.30
N TYR A 300 12.84 10.10 -3.43
CA TYR A 300 13.17 10.70 -4.70
C TYR A 300 14.53 11.36 -4.61
N CYS A 301 15.47 10.91 -5.44
CA CYS A 301 16.78 11.55 -5.49
C CYS A 301 16.70 12.94 -6.13
N ALA A 302 16.89 14.00 -5.35
CA ALA A 302 16.81 15.38 -5.82
C ALA A 302 17.75 15.68 -7.00
N VAL A 303 18.96 15.08 -6.99
CA VAL A 303 19.97 15.27 -8.04
C VAL A 303 19.57 14.56 -9.35
N GLU A 304 18.89 13.42 -9.26
CA GLU A 304 18.33 12.75 -10.43
C GLU A 304 17.14 13.54 -10.98
N SER A 305 16.24 13.98 -10.11
CA SER A 305 15.06 14.78 -10.48
C SER A 305 15.43 16.11 -11.17
N ILE A 306 16.56 16.73 -10.80
CA ILE A 306 16.98 18.04 -11.33
C ILE A 306 18.01 17.93 -12.46
N LEU A 307 18.96 16.98 -12.37
CA LEU A 307 20.11 16.90 -13.28
C LEU A 307 20.12 15.64 -14.15
N HIS A 308 19.16 14.74 -14.00
CA HIS A 308 19.12 13.41 -14.64
C HIS A 308 20.42 12.63 -14.46
N LYS A 309 21.02 12.76 -13.26
CA LYS A 309 22.28 12.12 -12.90
C LYS A 309 22.17 11.58 -11.48
N SER A 310 22.45 10.30 -11.32
CA SER A 310 22.36 9.59 -10.03
C SER A 310 23.59 9.82 -9.12
N ILE A 311 24.13 11.04 -9.12
CA ILE A 311 25.25 11.43 -8.25
C ILE A 311 24.66 11.61 -6.84
N THR A 312 25.25 10.96 -5.85
CA THR A 312 24.85 10.97 -4.41
C THR A 312 23.52 10.32 -4.02
N CYS A 313 22.66 9.88 -4.96
CA CYS A 313 21.38 9.21 -4.66
C CYS A 313 21.52 8.04 -3.69
N ARG A 314 22.52 7.16 -3.89
CA ARG A 314 22.88 6.08 -2.95
C ARG A 314 22.90 6.45 -1.48
N LEU A 315 23.44 7.63 -1.20
CA LEU A 315 23.55 8.09 0.18
C LEU A 315 22.21 8.65 0.65
N GLU A 316 21.56 9.45 -0.18
CA GLU A 316 20.25 10.07 0.07
C GLU A 316 19.19 9.01 0.34
N ASP A 317 18.98 8.07 -0.58
CA ASP A 317 18.05 6.94 -0.43
C ASP A 317 18.34 6.18 0.87
N SER A 318 19.62 5.89 1.15
CA SER A 318 20.01 5.22 2.39
C SER A 318 19.63 6.02 3.65
N VAL A 319 19.69 7.35 3.61
CA VAL A 319 19.26 8.21 4.71
C VAL A 319 17.74 8.21 4.83
N THR A 320 17.00 8.41 3.74
CA THR A 320 15.53 8.41 3.70
C THR A 320 14.95 7.14 4.32
N PHE A 321 15.40 5.96 3.87
CA PHE A 321 14.96 4.67 4.40
C PHE A 321 15.31 4.48 5.89
N THR A 322 16.47 4.98 6.31
CA THR A 322 16.90 4.92 7.72
C THR A 322 16.01 5.80 8.59
N ASN A 323 15.74 7.03 8.16
CA ASN A 323 14.85 7.96 8.85
C ASN A 323 13.44 7.38 8.99
N ALA A 324 12.90 6.81 7.90
CA ALA A 324 11.56 6.22 7.90
C ALA A 324 11.46 5.02 8.84
N SER A 325 12.47 4.13 8.81
CA SER A 325 12.52 2.98 9.71
C SER A 325 12.67 3.39 11.17
N LEU A 326 13.51 4.38 11.46
CA LEU A 326 13.69 4.90 12.81
C LEU A 326 12.39 5.47 13.36
N TYR A 327 11.68 6.28 12.57
CA TYR A 327 10.40 6.85 12.94
C TYR A 327 9.36 5.76 13.24
N ALA A 328 9.19 4.82 12.31
CA ALA A 328 8.23 3.73 12.42
C ALA A 328 8.52 2.82 13.63
N ASP A 329 9.78 2.45 13.86
CA ASP A 329 10.20 1.64 15.00
C ASP A 329 10.01 2.40 16.34
N LEU A 330 10.30 3.71 16.38
CA LEU A 330 10.09 4.55 17.57
C LEU A 330 8.60 4.66 17.96
N HIS A 331 7.72 4.68 16.96
CA HIS A 331 6.28 4.82 17.15
C HIS A 331 5.51 3.49 17.18
N GLY A 332 6.16 2.37 16.86
CA GLY A 332 5.55 1.04 16.85
C GLY A 332 4.47 0.88 15.78
N ILE A 333 4.70 1.45 14.60
CA ILE A 333 3.78 1.44 13.46
C ILE A 333 4.50 0.93 12.20
N PRO A 334 3.78 0.38 11.20
CA PRO A 334 4.39 0.03 9.92
C PRO A 334 4.83 1.26 9.14
N ALA A 335 5.85 1.08 8.30
CA ALA A 335 6.23 2.03 7.26
C ALA A 335 5.88 1.48 5.87
N LEU A 336 5.47 2.37 4.97
CA LEU A 336 5.15 2.07 3.57
C LEU A 336 5.79 3.13 2.66
N LEU A 337 6.60 2.70 1.70
CA LEU A 337 7.14 3.59 0.66
C LEU A 337 6.04 3.81 -0.39
N THR A 338 5.32 4.90 -0.31
CA THR A 338 4.14 5.14 -1.15
C THR A 338 4.47 5.68 -2.53
N GLU A 339 5.66 6.27 -2.70
CA GLU A 339 6.21 6.65 -4.00
C GLU A 339 7.73 6.57 -4.03
N PHE A 340 8.26 6.17 -5.19
CA PHE A 340 9.65 6.28 -5.60
C PHE A 340 9.71 6.05 -7.11
N GLY A 341 10.86 6.31 -7.74
CA GLY A 341 11.05 6.05 -9.15
C GLY A 341 10.89 7.31 -9.99
N ALA A 342 9.81 7.39 -10.78
CA ALA A 342 9.62 8.42 -11.82
C ALA A 342 10.74 8.45 -12.90
N THR A 343 11.39 7.30 -13.12
CA THR A 343 12.59 7.17 -13.95
C THR A 343 12.61 5.84 -14.71
N ASP A 344 13.34 5.78 -15.82
CA ASP A 344 13.71 4.55 -16.53
C ASP A 344 15.16 4.11 -16.23
N ASP A 345 15.83 4.76 -15.27
CA ASP A 345 17.13 4.34 -14.73
C ASP A 345 16.99 3.05 -13.93
N LEU A 346 17.13 1.91 -14.64
CA LEU A 346 17.01 0.58 -14.04
C LEU A 346 18.03 0.32 -12.91
N PRO A 347 19.30 0.76 -13.00
CA PRO A 347 20.21 0.77 -11.85
C PRO A 347 19.65 1.48 -10.60
N ASN A 348 19.08 2.67 -10.75
CA ASN A 348 18.44 3.40 -9.64
C ASN A 348 17.28 2.59 -9.05
N LEU A 349 16.33 2.13 -9.88
CA LEU A 349 15.18 1.37 -9.38
C LEU A 349 15.59 0.12 -8.60
N ARG A 350 16.57 -0.66 -9.11
CA ARG A 350 17.10 -1.84 -8.39
C ARG A 350 17.70 -1.46 -7.04
N GLU A 351 18.30 -0.29 -6.95
CA GLU A 351 18.92 0.19 -5.72
C GLU A 351 17.88 0.48 -4.65
N VAL A 352 16.83 1.23 -4.98
CA VAL A 352 15.70 1.51 -4.10
C VAL A 352 15.03 0.20 -3.64
N LEU A 353 14.81 -0.75 -4.56
CA LEU A 353 14.28 -2.08 -4.18
C LEU A 353 15.20 -2.83 -3.21
N HIS A 354 16.53 -2.73 -3.37
CA HIS A 354 17.46 -3.31 -2.39
C HIS A 354 17.41 -2.62 -1.02
N HIS A 355 17.12 -1.32 -0.98
CA HIS A 355 16.89 -0.61 0.28
C HIS A 355 15.58 -1.07 0.91
N ALA A 356 14.49 -1.19 0.16
CA ALA A 356 13.22 -1.74 0.63
C ALA A 356 13.38 -3.15 1.21
N ASP A 357 14.05 -4.07 0.51
CA ASP A 357 14.35 -5.42 0.99
C ASP A 357 15.14 -5.40 2.32
N ARG A 358 16.15 -4.54 2.44
CA ARG A 358 17.00 -4.45 3.63
C ARG A 358 16.22 -3.96 4.85
N HIS A 359 15.31 -3.02 4.64
CA HIS A 359 14.45 -2.45 5.67
C HIS A 359 13.14 -3.24 5.87
N ARG A 360 12.91 -4.26 5.03
CA ARG A 360 11.72 -5.11 5.01
C ARG A 360 10.43 -4.31 4.82
N LEU A 361 10.47 -3.38 3.86
CA LEU A 361 9.38 -2.45 3.59
C LEU A 361 8.57 -2.87 2.37
N SER A 362 7.29 -2.52 2.44
CA SER A 362 6.38 -2.50 1.29
C SER A 362 6.62 -1.24 0.46
N TRP A 363 6.29 -1.27 -0.82
CA TRP A 363 6.46 -0.14 -1.71
C TRP A 363 5.42 -0.06 -2.83
N LEU A 364 5.16 1.15 -3.33
CA LEU A 364 4.29 1.45 -4.45
C LEU A 364 5.08 2.39 -5.40
N GLU A 365 5.45 1.90 -6.59
CA GLU A 365 6.30 2.66 -7.54
C GLU A 365 5.49 3.74 -8.28
N TRP A 366 6.14 4.87 -8.56
CA TRP A 366 5.61 5.94 -9.42
C TRP A 366 6.17 5.76 -10.86
N ALA A 367 5.37 5.39 -11.86
CA ALA A 367 3.93 5.15 -11.82
C ALA A 367 3.47 4.15 -12.89
N TYR A 368 2.21 3.70 -12.77
CA TYR A 368 1.61 2.81 -13.76
C TYR A 368 1.63 3.41 -15.17
N THR A 369 1.37 4.71 -15.28
CA THR A 369 1.29 5.42 -16.56
C THR A 369 1.98 6.79 -16.53
N GLY A 370 2.30 7.27 -17.74
CA GLY A 370 2.87 8.58 -18.01
C GLY A 370 1.83 9.66 -18.28
N ASN A 371 0.53 9.36 -18.23
CA ASN A 371 -0.56 10.31 -18.42
C ASN A 371 -0.72 11.24 -17.20
N ASP A 372 0.33 12.00 -16.95
CA ASP A 372 0.53 12.80 -15.75
C ASP A 372 0.94 14.22 -16.14
N LYS A 373 0.12 15.19 -15.74
CA LYS A 373 0.36 16.61 -16.06
C LYS A 373 1.40 17.26 -15.15
N THR A 374 1.70 16.66 -14.00
CA THR A 374 2.67 17.12 -13.00
C THR A 374 3.86 16.16 -12.92
N SER A 375 4.35 15.75 -14.08
CA SER A 375 5.54 14.92 -14.22
C SER A 375 6.70 15.68 -14.85
N SER A 376 7.91 15.42 -14.35
CA SER A 376 9.18 15.83 -14.98
C SER A 376 9.69 14.81 -16.01
N SER A 377 9.14 13.58 -16.03
CA SER A 377 9.54 12.48 -16.91
C SER A 377 8.37 11.56 -17.29
N PRO A 378 7.36 12.03 -18.06
CA PRO A 378 6.14 11.26 -18.34
C PRO A 378 6.40 9.86 -18.92
N ASN A 379 7.33 9.74 -19.87
CA ASN A 379 7.67 8.44 -20.46
C ASN A 379 8.59 7.60 -19.55
N GLY A 380 9.45 8.23 -18.75
CA GLY A 380 10.37 7.54 -17.86
C GLY A 380 9.66 6.92 -16.67
N GLN A 381 8.65 7.60 -16.13
CA GLN A 381 7.86 7.09 -15.00
C GLN A 381 6.96 5.90 -15.39
N ALA A 382 6.46 5.84 -16.62
CA ALA A 382 5.46 4.87 -17.03
C ALA A 382 5.96 3.41 -17.04
N LEU A 383 5.21 2.52 -16.40
CA LEU A 383 5.29 1.08 -16.66
C LEU A 383 4.49 0.69 -17.93
N VAL A 384 3.30 1.27 -18.08
CA VAL A 384 2.39 1.12 -19.21
C VAL A 384 2.14 2.50 -19.83
N PHE A 385 2.49 2.66 -21.11
CA PHE A 385 2.51 3.98 -21.74
C PHE A 385 1.12 4.56 -21.99
N ASP A 386 0.17 3.73 -22.42
CA ASP A 386 -1.21 4.12 -22.71
C ASP A 386 -2.18 3.08 -22.12
N PRO A 387 -2.83 3.37 -20.97
CA PRO A 387 -3.80 2.47 -20.34
C PRO A 387 -5.05 2.22 -21.19
N SER A 388 -5.31 3.01 -22.24
CA SER A 388 -6.43 2.74 -23.16
C SER A 388 -6.15 1.60 -24.15
N GLN A 389 -4.91 1.10 -24.18
CA GLN A 389 -4.46 -0.02 -25.00
C GLN A 389 -4.07 -1.20 -24.11
N PRO A 390 -4.23 -2.45 -24.58
CA PRO A 390 -3.83 -3.62 -23.79
C PRO A 390 -2.37 -3.52 -23.32
N PRO A 391 -2.05 -3.85 -22.06
CA PRO A 391 -0.70 -3.77 -21.48
C PRO A 391 0.19 -4.90 -22.01
N THR A 392 0.50 -4.85 -23.30
CA THR A 392 1.28 -5.87 -24.01
C THR A 392 2.24 -5.25 -25.02
N GLY A 393 3.28 -5.99 -25.39
CA GLY A 393 4.19 -5.60 -26.46
C GLY A 393 4.83 -4.24 -26.23
N GLY A 394 4.73 -3.36 -27.24
CA GLY A 394 5.34 -2.01 -27.18
C GLY A 394 4.65 -1.03 -26.22
N ASN A 395 3.51 -1.39 -25.64
CA ASN A 395 2.82 -0.56 -24.65
C ASN A 395 3.40 -0.71 -23.23
N VAL A 396 4.29 -1.68 -23.01
CA VAL A 396 4.88 -1.98 -21.70
C VAL A 396 6.37 -1.70 -21.73
N ASN A 397 6.86 -1.03 -20.70
CA ASN A 397 8.29 -0.93 -20.44
C ASN A 397 8.81 -2.25 -19.84
N THR A 398 9.03 -3.26 -20.69
CA THR A 398 9.43 -4.62 -20.25
C THR A 398 10.71 -4.64 -19.43
N ALA A 399 11.64 -3.71 -19.68
CA ALA A 399 12.89 -3.63 -18.94
C ALA A 399 12.69 -3.11 -17.51
N LYS A 400 11.80 -2.13 -17.32
CA LYS A 400 11.34 -1.68 -16.00
C LYS A 400 10.53 -2.79 -15.31
N LEU A 401 9.62 -3.45 -16.04
CA LEU A 401 8.82 -4.56 -15.50
C LEU A 401 9.70 -5.66 -14.91
N ALA A 402 10.77 -6.07 -15.60
CA ALA A 402 11.71 -7.07 -15.09
C ALA A 402 12.49 -6.62 -13.83
N VAL A 403 12.55 -5.32 -13.54
CA VAL A 403 13.10 -4.83 -12.27
C VAL A 403 12.06 -4.90 -11.16
N LEU A 404 10.84 -4.42 -11.45
CA LEU A 404 9.79 -4.27 -10.45
C LEU A 404 9.10 -5.61 -10.10
N ALA A 405 9.01 -6.55 -11.04
CA ALA A 405 8.43 -7.89 -10.85
C ALA A 405 9.39 -8.87 -10.14
N ALA A 406 10.28 -8.37 -9.27
CA ALA A 406 11.19 -9.19 -8.49
C ALA A 406 10.42 -10.08 -7.49
N PRO A 407 10.80 -11.36 -7.31
CA PRO A 407 10.19 -12.25 -6.33
C PRO A 407 10.28 -11.70 -4.91
N TYR A 408 9.21 -11.84 -4.13
CA TYR A 408 9.12 -11.33 -2.76
C TYR A 408 8.09 -12.11 -1.92
N PRO A 409 8.20 -12.11 -0.57
CA PRO A 409 7.21 -12.75 0.28
C PRO A 409 5.94 -11.88 0.40
N GLN A 410 4.83 -12.24 -0.25
CA GLN A 410 3.59 -11.47 -0.16
C GLN A 410 2.94 -11.56 1.22
N VAL A 411 2.90 -12.77 1.79
CA VAL A 411 2.32 -13.05 3.11
C VAL A 411 3.18 -14.05 3.84
N VAL A 412 3.50 -13.82 5.11
CA VAL A 412 4.37 -14.70 5.91
C VAL A 412 3.64 -15.17 7.15
N ALA A 413 3.44 -16.49 7.27
CA ALA A 413 2.95 -17.16 8.47
C ALA A 413 4.07 -17.27 9.53
N GLY A 414 4.59 -16.12 9.93
CA GLY A 414 5.72 -15.95 10.82
C GLY A 414 6.17 -14.48 10.85
N THR A 415 7.35 -14.23 11.41
CA THR A 415 7.97 -12.91 11.45
C THR A 415 9.11 -12.86 10.42
N PRO A 416 9.01 -12.02 9.37
CA PRO A 416 10.05 -11.92 8.36
C PRO A 416 11.40 -11.51 8.95
N GLY A 417 12.45 -12.27 8.66
CA GLY A 417 13.82 -11.98 9.09
C GLY A 417 14.61 -11.25 8.00
N SER A 418 14.62 -11.79 6.79
CA SER A 418 15.24 -11.17 5.62
C SER A 418 14.69 -11.77 4.33
N TRP A 419 14.71 -10.98 3.26
CA TRP A 419 14.63 -11.50 1.90
C TRP A 419 15.55 -10.71 0.98
N SER A 420 15.81 -11.27 -0.20
CA SER A 420 16.54 -10.60 -1.26
C SER A 420 16.33 -11.32 -2.58
N PHE A 421 16.32 -10.57 -3.69
CA PHE A 421 16.46 -11.12 -5.03
C PHE A 421 17.74 -10.62 -5.69
N ARG A 422 18.67 -11.53 -6.02
CA ARG A 422 19.95 -11.17 -6.67
C ARG A 422 20.38 -12.24 -7.66
N SER A 423 20.74 -11.82 -8.87
CA SER A 423 21.28 -12.69 -9.92
C SER A 423 20.40 -13.93 -10.17
N GLY A 424 19.09 -13.73 -10.30
CA GLY A 424 18.11 -14.81 -10.52
C GLY A 424 17.83 -15.68 -9.28
N THR A 425 18.45 -15.42 -8.14
CA THR A 425 18.21 -16.18 -6.90
C THR A 425 17.42 -15.36 -5.91
N PHE A 426 16.22 -15.84 -5.55
CA PHE A 426 15.45 -15.32 -4.43
C PHE A 426 15.76 -16.10 -3.16
N ARG A 427 15.87 -15.38 -2.04
CA ARG A 427 16.10 -15.95 -0.71
C ARG A 427 15.14 -15.30 0.27
N LEU A 428 14.53 -16.10 1.13
CA LEU A 428 13.70 -15.67 2.26
C LEU A 428 14.09 -16.46 3.51
N CYS A 429 14.21 -15.77 4.64
CA CYS A 429 14.34 -16.36 5.96
C CYS A 429 13.32 -15.70 6.91
N TYR A 430 12.56 -16.51 7.64
CA TYR A 430 11.62 -16.03 8.65
C TYR A 430 11.57 -16.92 9.88
N SER A 431 11.24 -16.32 11.02
CA SER A 431 10.89 -17.03 12.26
C SER A 431 9.46 -17.52 12.19
N THR A 432 9.17 -18.70 12.74
CA THR A 432 7.79 -19.23 12.86
C THR A 432 6.96 -18.57 13.96
N GLU A 433 7.56 -17.65 14.72
CA GLU A 433 6.88 -16.81 15.70
C GLU A 433 5.99 -15.76 15.02
N ARG A 434 4.81 -15.52 15.58
CA ARG A 434 3.88 -14.50 15.11
C ARG A 434 4.46 -13.08 15.29
N PRO A 435 4.15 -12.12 14.41
CA PRO A 435 4.55 -10.71 14.56
C PRO A 435 4.11 -10.03 15.86
N ASP A 436 3.10 -10.56 16.54
CA ASP A 436 2.57 -10.08 17.82
C ASP A 436 3.24 -10.73 19.04
N HIS A 437 4.21 -11.62 18.84
CA HIS A 437 4.85 -12.43 19.88
C HIS A 437 3.87 -13.34 20.66
N GLY A 438 2.66 -13.56 20.13
CA GLY A 438 1.60 -14.38 20.73
C GLY A 438 1.79 -15.89 20.59
N GLY A 439 2.96 -16.35 20.12
CA GLY A 439 3.27 -17.76 19.90
C GLY A 439 3.52 -18.09 18.42
N ARG A 440 3.12 -19.28 17.98
CA ARG A 440 3.27 -19.75 16.59
C ARG A 440 1.91 -19.96 15.94
N PHE A 441 1.87 -19.91 14.61
CA PHE A 441 0.67 -20.24 13.86
C PHE A 441 0.30 -21.72 13.97
N ALA A 442 -0.98 -22.05 13.76
CA ALA A 442 -1.45 -23.42 13.69
C ALA A 442 -0.77 -24.19 12.54
N PRO A 443 -0.61 -25.53 12.67
CA PRO A 443 -0.13 -26.35 11.57
C PRO A 443 -0.95 -26.12 10.29
N GLY A 444 -0.26 -25.96 9.16
CA GLY A 444 -0.90 -25.68 7.87
C GLY A 444 -1.06 -24.20 7.54
N ALA A 445 -0.72 -23.28 8.45
CA ALA A 445 -0.65 -21.85 8.12
C ALA A 445 0.37 -21.59 7.01
N GLN A 446 -0.01 -20.76 6.04
CA GLN A 446 0.69 -20.64 4.77
C GLN A 446 1.39 -19.30 4.61
N THR A 447 2.63 -19.39 4.14
CA THR A 447 3.43 -18.30 3.60
C THR A 447 3.29 -18.32 2.08
N LEU A 448 3.07 -17.15 1.48
CA LEU A 448 2.91 -16.92 0.06
C LEU A 448 4.10 -16.10 -0.46
N VAL A 449 4.74 -16.58 -1.51
CA VAL A 449 5.87 -15.92 -2.16
C VAL A 449 5.53 -15.71 -3.64
N SER A 450 5.58 -14.47 -4.10
CA SER A 450 5.45 -14.14 -5.52
C SER A 450 6.69 -14.62 -6.27
N VAL A 451 6.48 -15.35 -7.37
CA VAL A 451 7.54 -15.89 -8.24
C VAL A 451 7.13 -15.66 -9.71
N PRO A 452 7.20 -14.41 -10.22
CA PRO A 452 6.69 -14.07 -11.54
C PRO A 452 7.43 -14.78 -12.69
N ALA A 453 6.70 -15.11 -13.76
CA ALA A 453 7.24 -15.84 -14.90
C ALA A 453 8.30 -15.05 -15.68
N ILE A 454 8.29 -13.71 -15.62
CA ILE A 454 9.30 -12.87 -16.26
C ILE A 454 10.72 -13.12 -15.72
N GLU A 455 10.85 -13.46 -14.43
CA GLU A 455 12.13 -13.80 -13.80
C GLU A 455 12.52 -15.27 -13.98
N TYR A 456 11.53 -16.14 -14.18
CA TYR A 456 11.72 -17.59 -14.30
C TYR A 456 10.97 -18.17 -15.51
N PRO A 457 11.27 -17.74 -16.76
CA PRO A 457 10.48 -18.11 -17.94
C PRO A 457 10.56 -19.60 -18.30
N ASN A 458 11.56 -20.31 -17.76
CA ASN A 458 11.76 -21.75 -17.96
C ASN A 458 11.38 -22.57 -16.71
N GLY A 459 10.66 -21.97 -15.77
CA GLY A 459 10.39 -22.54 -14.45
C GLY A 459 11.49 -22.24 -13.44
N TYR A 460 11.28 -22.73 -12.21
CA TYR A 460 12.19 -22.52 -11.09
C TYR A 460 12.33 -23.79 -10.22
N ARG A 461 13.37 -23.80 -9.39
CA ARG A 461 13.62 -24.82 -8.37
C ARG A 461 13.54 -24.19 -6.98
N VAL A 462 13.00 -24.95 -6.03
CA VAL A 462 12.90 -24.53 -4.62
C VAL A 462 13.74 -25.44 -3.75
N ASN A 463 14.63 -24.85 -2.96
CA ASN A 463 15.27 -25.51 -1.83
C ASN A 463 14.71 -24.90 -0.54
N ILE A 464 14.17 -25.74 0.34
CA ILE A 464 13.54 -25.31 1.58
C ILE A 464 14.12 -26.04 2.79
N LYS A 465 14.38 -25.30 3.86
CA LYS A 465 14.67 -25.86 5.20
C LYS A 465 13.61 -25.40 6.18
N GLY A 466 13.23 -26.27 7.11
CA GLY A 466 12.24 -25.94 8.14
C GLY A 466 10.79 -25.86 7.65
N GLY A 467 10.53 -26.09 6.36
CA GLY A 467 9.17 -26.10 5.78
C GLY A 467 9.03 -27.04 4.59
N GLN A 468 7.87 -27.00 3.96
CA GLN A 468 7.48 -27.76 2.78
C GLN A 468 6.77 -26.87 1.76
N VAL A 469 7.00 -27.14 0.48
CA VAL A 469 6.24 -26.53 -0.61
C VAL A 469 4.92 -27.29 -0.77
N VAL A 470 3.81 -26.55 -0.83
CA VAL A 470 2.47 -27.12 -1.00
C VAL A 470 1.75 -26.63 -2.26
N SER A 471 2.31 -25.65 -2.98
CA SER A 471 1.83 -25.24 -4.30
C SER A 471 2.23 -26.23 -5.39
N ALA A 472 1.56 -26.16 -6.54
CA ALA A 472 1.97 -26.89 -7.73
C ALA A 472 3.37 -26.46 -8.23
N PRO A 473 4.08 -27.32 -8.99
CA PRO A 473 5.33 -26.94 -9.64
C PRO A 473 5.15 -25.71 -10.53
N ASN A 474 6.09 -24.76 -10.46
CA ASN A 474 6.10 -23.53 -11.24
C ASN A 474 4.86 -22.63 -11.04
N ALA A 475 4.18 -22.71 -9.90
CA ALA A 475 3.10 -21.79 -9.57
C ALA A 475 3.63 -20.34 -9.46
N PRO A 476 2.92 -19.33 -9.99
CA PRO A 476 3.34 -17.93 -9.87
C PRO A 476 3.33 -17.44 -8.42
N VAL A 477 2.57 -18.12 -7.54
CA VAL A 477 2.63 -17.94 -6.10
C VAL A 477 3.10 -19.25 -5.47
N LEU A 478 4.33 -19.24 -4.96
CA LEU A 478 4.92 -20.34 -4.21
C LEU A 478 4.32 -20.36 -2.80
N THR A 479 3.66 -21.46 -2.45
CA THR A 479 3.04 -21.65 -1.12
C THR A 479 3.90 -22.54 -0.25
N VAL A 480 4.23 -22.07 0.95
CA VAL A 480 5.10 -22.74 1.91
C VAL A 480 4.39 -22.91 3.25
N VAL A 481 4.52 -24.09 3.86
CA VAL A 481 4.07 -24.39 5.22
C VAL A 481 5.29 -24.77 6.08
N ALA A 482 5.37 -24.24 7.30
CA ALA A 482 6.42 -24.62 8.24
C ALA A 482 6.25 -26.06 8.74
N ASN A 483 7.37 -26.78 8.91
CA ASN A 483 7.37 -28.11 9.52
C ASN A 483 6.99 -28.00 11.00
N ALA A 484 6.32 -29.03 11.52
CA ALA A 484 5.99 -29.09 12.95
C ALA A 484 7.27 -28.97 13.81
N GLY A 485 7.28 -28.01 14.74
CA GLY A 485 8.40 -27.75 15.65
C GLY A 485 9.59 -27.00 15.03
N ALA A 486 9.55 -26.63 13.75
CA ALA A 486 10.58 -25.76 13.18
C ALA A 486 10.54 -24.37 13.84
N ASP A 487 11.70 -23.81 14.14
CA ASP A 487 11.82 -22.46 14.71
C ASP A 487 11.88 -21.39 13.61
N SER A 488 12.48 -21.73 12.47
CA SER A 488 12.62 -20.88 11.30
C SER A 488 12.43 -21.65 10.00
N VAL A 489 12.19 -20.91 8.93
CA VAL A 489 12.09 -21.44 7.56
C VAL A 489 13.03 -20.65 6.65
N GLU A 490 13.81 -21.36 5.84
CA GLU A 490 14.64 -20.80 4.78
C GLU A 490 14.09 -21.27 3.43
N VAL A 491 13.77 -20.33 2.54
CA VAL A 491 13.34 -20.60 1.16
C VAL A 491 14.38 -20.03 0.21
N VAL A 492 14.83 -20.84 -0.74
CA VAL A 492 15.72 -20.42 -1.84
C VAL A 492 15.09 -20.83 -3.15
N VAL A 493 14.87 -19.87 -4.03
CA VAL A 493 14.35 -20.08 -5.39
C VAL A 493 15.44 -19.74 -6.40
N THR A 494 15.68 -20.63 -7.36
CA THR A 494 16.66 -20.46 -8.44
C THR A 494 16.02 -20.88 -9.77
N PRO A 495 16.61 -20.50 -10.92
CA PRO A 495 16.20 -21.05 -12.21
C PRO A 495 16.31 -22.58 -12.28
#